data_AF-A0A1V6TL18-F1
#
_entry.id   AF-A0A1V6TL18-F1
#
_cell.length_a   1.000
_cell.length_b   1.000
_cell.length_c   1.000
_cell.angle_alpha   90.00
_cell.angle_beta   90.00
_cell.angle_gamma   90.00
#
_symmetry.space_group_name_H-M   'P 1'
#
loop_
_entity.id
_entity.type
_entity.pdbx_description
1 polymer ?
#
loop_
_entity_poly.entity_id
_entity_poly.type
_entity_poly.pdbx_seq_one_letter_code
_entity_poly.pdbx_strand_id
1 'polypeptide(L)'
;MPQETKSTPRNPGPSIPHGFDKLLHHEPESSSPPPPSSPPPPPRRTSTQSRYHLHIRQQPMAARACGAGDRDRRPVDPSPIVQILLTDFDPESQDDRDILEDPRFTVGCLLFPVSDIPPYQPNTVDEDQSPEGKNDGVARADDTFSTPLLSGKTFMSPFFVDTDPDPNSAPTHPTTLDNPYQISSSGFSQPANLRNASKLNQPATFFIFADLSIRSAGLYRLQFRLMNWGAVEDTGQSMPILAETWSDPFRVYPAKDFPGMRDSSILAEGLKELGFVELKTRGKGKGKGRKRW
;
A
#
# COMPACT_ATOMS: atom_id res chain seq x y z
N MET A 1 48.65 -76.96 6.61
CA MET A 1 47.56 -77.36 5.71
C MET A 1 47.32 -76.23 4.72
N PRO A 2 47.78 -76.37 3.47
CA PRO A 2 47.55 -75.42 2.40
C PRO A 2 46.24 -75.73 1.65
N GLN A 3 45.59 -74.68 1.14
CA GLN A 3 44.44 -74.75 0.27
C GLN A 3 44.88 -74.94 -1.18
N GLU A 4 44.21 -75.83 -1.91
CA GLU A 4 44.33 -75.96 -3.36
C GLU A 4 42.94 -76.04 -4.00
N THR A 5 42.91 -75.50 -5.21
CA THR A 5 41.79 -74.94 -5.98
C THR A 5 40.82 -75.97 -6.57
N LYS A 6 39.55 -75.58 -6.70
CA LYS A 6 38.58 -76.26 -7.58
C LYS A 6 37.86 -75.25 -8.47
N SER A 7 38.10 -75.35 -9.77
CA SER A 7 37.42 -74.62 -10.85
C SER A 7 36.05 -75.23 -11.17
N THR A 8 35.04 -74.41 -11.46
CA THR A 8 33.68 -74.82 -11.85
C THR A 8 33.17 -73.86 -12.95
N PRO A 9 32.33 -74.31 -13.91
CA PRO A 9 32.28 -73.76 -15.26
C PRO A 9 31.37 -72.53 -15.42
N ARG A 10 31.64 -71.76 -16.47
CA ARG A 10 30.78 -70.68 -16.98
C ARG A 10 29.43 -71.25 -17.42
N ASN A 11 28.36 -70.65 -16.93
CA ASN A 11 27.04 -70.71 -17.57
C ASN A 11 26.54 -69.28 -17.84
N PRO A 12 25.81 -69.05 -18.94
CA PRO A 12 25.56 -67.74 -19.51
C PRO A 12 24.47 -66.98 -18.74
N GLY A 13 24.68 -65.67 -18.59
CA GLY A 13 23.68 -64.74 -18.06
C GLY A 13 22.49 -64.54 -19.00
N PRO A 14 21.42 -63.91 -18.48
CA PRO A 14 20.05 -64.12 -18.92
C PRO A 14 19.73 -63.47 -20.26
N SER A 15 19.16 -64.27 -21.17
CA SER A 15 18.51 -63.84 -22.39
C SER A 15 17.31 -62.95 -22.10
N ILE A 16 17.32 -61.74 -22.67
CA ILE A 16 16.21 -60.78 -22.61
C ILE A 16 15.03 -61.32 -23.43
N PRO A 17 13.79 -61.28 -22.91
CA PRO A 17 12.61 -61.71 -23.64
C PRO A 17 12.35 -60.80 -24.86
N HIS A 18 12.02 -61.41 -26.00
CA HIS A 18 11.72 -60.70 -27.25
C HIS A 18 10.58 -59.70 -27.03
N GLY A 19 10.82 -58.43 -27.38
CA GLY A 19 9.85 -57.33 -27.24
C GLY A 19 10.40 -56.03 -26.65
N PHE A 20 11.63 -56.01 -26.12
CA PHE A 20 12.26 -54.82 -25.56
C PHE A 20 13.19 -54.05 -26.52
N ASP A 21 13.39 -54.54 -27.76
CA ASP A 21 14.33 -53.97 -28.73
C ASP A 21 13.96 -52.57 -29.25
N LYS A 22 12.74 -52.09 -28.95
CA LYS A 22 12.23 -50.78 -29.41
C LYS A 22 12.31 -49.65 -28.37
N LEU A 23 12.93 -49.87 -27.21
CA LEU A 23 13.09 -48.82 -26.18
C LEU A 23 14.45 -48.10 -26.20
N LEU A 24 15.34 -48.42 -27.14
CA LEU A 24 16.70 -47.86 -27.20
C LEU A 24 17.06 -47.17 -28.53
N HIS A 25 16.13 -47.10 -29.49
CA HIS A 25 16.39 -46.48 -30.80
C HIS A 25 15.30 -45.47 -31.16
N HIS A 26 15.56 -44.19 -30.89
CA HIS A 26 14.86 -43.09 -31.54
C HIS A 26 15.48 -42.89 -32.93
N GLU A 27 14.75 -43.31 -33.96
CA GLU A 27 15.01 -42.95 -35.36
C GLU A 27 14.53 -41.50 -35.58
N PRO A 28 15.27 -40.64 -36.30
CA PRO A 28 14.84 -39.26 -36.52
C PRO A 28 13.74 -39.22 -37.58
N GLU A 29 12.51 -38.90 -37.17
CA GLU A 29 11.44 -38.48 -38.08
C GLU A 29 11.86 -37.22 -38.84
N SER A 30 11.58 -37.21 -40.15
CA SER A 30 11.77 -36.07 -41.03
C SER A 30 10.97 -34.86 -40.53
N SER A 31 11.66 -33.84 -40.05
CA SER A 31 11.06 -32.63 -39.49
C SER A 31 10.49 -31.72 -40.58
N SER A 32 9.18 -31.50 -40.51
CA SER A 32 8.54 -30.30 -41.02
C SER A 32 9.13 -29.05 -40.34
N PRO A 33 9.18 -27.89 -41.02
CA PRO A 33 9.70 -26.67 -40.41
C PRO A 33 8.76 -26.23 -39.26
N PRO A 34 9.31 -25.81 -38.11
CA PRO A 34 8.51 -25.29 -37.01
C PRO A 34 7.78 -24.00 -37.44
N PRO A 35 6.60 -23.70 -36.88
CA PRO A 35 5.97 -22.39 -37.07
C PRO A 35 6.93 -21.29 -36.59
N PRO A 36 6.90 -20.09 -37.20
CA PRO A 36 7.77 -19.00 -36.79
C PRO A 36 7.55 -18.73 -35.30
N SER A 37 8.62 -18.92 -34.52
CA SER A 37 8.64 -18.62 -33.10
C SER A 37 8.25 -17.15 -32.91
N SER A 38 7.14 -16.92 -32.21
CA SER A 38 6.87 -15.60 -31.65
C SER A 38 8.11 -15.15 -30.88
N PRO A 39 8.59 -13.91 -31.08
CA PRO A 39 9.73 -13.43 -30.31
C PRO A 39 9.41 -13.57 -28.81
N PRO A 40 10.37 -14.03 -27.98
CA PRO A 40 10.16 -14.06 -26.55
C PRO A 40 9.71 -12.66 -26.11
N PRO A 41 8.77 -12.55 -25.15
CA PRO A 41 8.41 -11.25 -24.60
C PRO A 41 9.71 -10.54 -24.18
N PRO A 42 9.83 -9.24 -24.44
CA PRO A 42 11.04 -8.51 -24.09
C PRO A 42 11.38 -8.80 -22.63
N PRO A 43 12.66 -9.02 -22.29
CA PRO A 43 13.04 -9.25 -20.90
C PRO A 43 12.45 -8.11 -20.08
N ARG A 44 11.53 -8.43 -19.15
CA ARG A 44 11.04 -7.45 -18.19
C ARG A 44 12.28 -6.86 -17.57
N ARG A 45 12.60 -5.61 -17.92
CA ARG A 45 13.76 -4.92 -17.38
C ARG A 45 13.58 -5.00 -15.88
N THR A 46 14.52 -5.62 -15.18
CA THR A 46 14.52 -5.69 -13.72
C THR A 46 14.80 -4.27 -13.22
N SER A 47 13.75 -3.46 -13.27
CA SER A 47 13.71 -2.14 -12.66
C SER A 47 14.11 -2.32 -11.22
N THR A 48 15.18 -1.64 -10.82
CA THR A 48 15.55 -1.50 -9.41
C THR A 48 14.56 -0.60 -8.66
N GLN A 49 13.66 0.09 -9.36
CA GLN A 49 12.51 0.75 -8.74
C GLN A 49 11.42 -0.28 -8.45
N SER A 50 10.99 -0.29 -7.20
CA SER A 50 9.82 -1.00 -6.70
C SER A 50 8.61 -0.79 -7.62
N ARG A 51 7.92 -1.88 -8.01
CA ARG A 51 6.66 -1.80 -8.77
C ARG A 51 5.52 -1.24 -7.93
N TYR A 52 5.70 -1.13 -6.61
CA TYR A 52 4.69 -0.73 -5.65
C TYR A 52 4.65 0.78 -5.48
N HIS A 53 3.43 1.32 -5.42
CA HIS A 53 3.16 2.73 -5.14
C HIS A 53 2.07 2.82 -4.09
N LEU A 54 2.09 3.89 -3.29
CA LEU A 54 1.00 4.21 -2.38
C LEU A 54 0.26 5.47 -2.83
N HIS A 55 -1.06 5.40 -2.89
CA HIS A 55 -1.92 6.53 -3.20
C HIS A 55 -2.93 6.77 -2.08
N ILE A 56 -3.04 8.01 -1.61
CA ILE A 56 -3.98 8.38 -0.55
C ILE A 56 -5.34 8.67 -1.19
N ARG A 57 -6.26 7.70 -1.12
CA ARG A 57 -7.63 7.81 -1.64
C ARG A 57 -8.53 8.70 -0.80
N GLN A 58 -8.25 8.79 0.50
CA GLN A 58 -8.92 9.71 1.40
C GLN A 58 -7.88 10.40 2.28
N GLN A 59 -7.72 11.71 2.07
CA GLN A 59 -6.79 12.54 2.84
C GLN A 59 -7.31 12.80 4.26
N PRO A 60 -6.44 12.87 5.29
CA PRO A 60 -6.78 13.51 6.55
C PRO A 60 -7.02 15.00 6.33
N MET A 61 -8.08 15.56 6.92
CA MET A 61 -8.39 16.99 6.76
C MET A 61 -8.31 17.75 8.08
N ALA A 62 -8.72 17.12 9.18
CA ALA A 62 -8.68 17.70 10.50
C ALA A 62 -8.58 16.62 11.58
N ALA A 63 -8.14 17.01 12.76
CA ALA A 63 -8.35 16.19 13.96
C ALA A 63 -8.64 17.07 15.17
N ARG A 64 -9.16 16.46 16.23
CA ARG A 64 -9.26 17.10 17.53
C ARG A 64 -8.15 16.57 18.42
N ALA A 65 -7.37 17.47 19.01
CA ALA A 65 -6.37 17.14 20.01
C ALA A 65 -7.04 16.36 21.16
N CYS A 66 -6.57 15.14 21.43
CA CYS A 66 -6.99 14.36 22.60
C CYS A 66 -6.00 14.64 23.74
N GLY A 67 -6.47 15.13 24.88
CA GLY A 67 -5.61 15.39 26.04
C GLY A 67 -4.93 14.12 26.59
N ALA A 68 -4.46 14.17 27.83
CA ALA A 68 -3.73 13.05 28.43
C ALA A 68 -4.55 11.74 28.56
N GLY A 69 -5.89 11.79 28.49
CA GLY A 69 -6.78 10.63 28.65
C GLY A 69 -7.44 10.14 27.35
N ASP A 70 -7.68 8.83 27.27
CA ASP A 70 -8.29 8.18 26.10
C ASP A 70 -9.81 8.39 25.97
N ARG A 71 -10.49 8.90 27.01
CA ARG A 71 -11.95 9.07 27.01
C ARG A 71 -12.46 10.04 25.94
N ASP A 72 -11.68 11.07 25.62
CA ASP A 72 -12.02 12.09 24.63
C ASP A 72 -11.30 11.88 23.28
N ARG A 73 -10.72 10.70 23.10
CA ARG A 73 -9.99 10.35 21.89
C ARG A 73 -10.92 10.36 20.67
N ARG A 74 -10.56 11.16 19.66
CA ARG A 74 -11.27 11.22 18.38
C ARG A 74 -10.30 10.86 17.27
N PRO A 75 -10.71 10.00 16.33
CA PRO A 75 -9.86 9.70 15.20
C PRO A 75 -9.68 10.95 14.33
N VAL A 76 -8.57 11.00 13.59
CA VAL A 76 -8.34 11.91 12.47
C VAL A 76 -9.50 11.75 11.49
N ASP A 77 -9.98 12.87 10.96
CA ASP A 77 -11.20 12.96 10.17
C ASP A 77 -10.99 13.76 8.87
N PRO A 78 -11.41 13.22 7.72
CA PRO A 78 -11.79 11.82 7.50
C PRO A 78 -10.65 10.84 7.80
N SER A 79 -10.97 9.58 8.11
CA SER A 79 -9.96 8.54 8.34
C SER A 79 -9.06 8.38 7.11
N PRO A 80 -7.73 8.39 7.21
CA PRO A 80 -6.90 8.16 6.03
C PRO A 80 -7.14 6.78 5.41
N ILE A 81 -7.33 6.74 4.10
CA ILE A 81 -7.47 5.50 3.32
C ILE A 81 -6.40 5.52 2.24
N VAL A 82 -5.51 4.54 2.28
CA VAL A 82 -4.39 4.40 1.34
C VAL A 82 -4.64 3.18 0.47
N GLN A 83 -4.37 3.28 -0.83
CA GLN A 83 -4.44 2.19 -1.79
C GLN A 83 -3.04 1.88 -2.30
N ILE A 84 -2.72 0.59 -2.48
CA ILE A 84 -1.53 0.17 -3.23
C ILE A 84 -1.82 0.19 -4.74
N LEU A 85 -0.91 0.76 -5.52
CA LEU A 85 -0.93 0.69 -6.98
C LEU A 85 0.31 -0.05 -7.47
N LEU A 86 0.13 -0.82 -8.53
CA LEU A 86 1.19 -1.56 -9.20
C LEU A 86 1.54 -0.90 -10.54
N THR A 87 2.84 -0.81 -10.84
CA THR A 87 3.31 -0.36 -12.16
C THR A 87 2.99 -1.43 -13.20
N ASP A 88 2.46 -1.00 -14.35
CA ASP A 88 2.01 -1.87 -15.44
C ASP A 88 1.03 -2.94 -14.94
N PHE A 89 0.06 -2.51 -14.12
CA PHE A 89 -0.96 -3.39 -13.57
C PHE A 89 -1.89 -3.95 -14.65
N ASP A 90 -2.14 -5.25 -14.58
CA ASP A 90 -3.13 -5.95 -15.40
C ASP A 90 -4.17 -6.64 -14.50
N PRO A 91 -5.45 -6.20 -14.50
CA PRO A 91 -6.49 -6.81 -13.66
C PRO A 91 -6.81 -8.27 -14.01
N GLU A 92 -6.46 -8.72 -15.21
CA GLU A 92 -6.65 -10.12 -15.65
C GLU A 92 -5.43 -11.00 -15.33
N SER A 93 -4.33 -10.41 -14.84
CA SER A 93 -3.14 -11.15 -14.46
C SER A 93 -3.30 -11.76 -13.06
N GLN A 94 -3.25 -13.09 -12.96
CA GLN A 94 -3.29 -13.78 -11.68
C GLN A 94 -2.14 -13.35 -10.75
N ASP A 95 -0.92 -13.15 -11.28
CA ASP A 95 0.23 -12.70 -10.50
C ASP A 95 -0.02 -11.34 -9.84
N ASP A 96 -0.58 -10.37 -10.58
CA ASP A 96 -0.87 -9.04 -10.03
C ASP A 96 -2.02 -9.11 -9.01
N ARG A 97 -2.99 -10.02 -9.18
CA ARG A 97 -4.04 -10.28 -8.17
C ARG A 97 -3.48 -10.89 -6.90
N ASP A 98 -2.63 -11.91 -7.02
CA ASP A 98 -1.97 -12.56 -5.88
C ASP A 98 -1.14 -11.55 -5.07
N ILE A 99 -0.50 -10.58 -5.75
CA ILE A 99 0.17 -9.46 -5.07
C ILE A 99 -0.80 -8.59 -4.29
N LEU A 100 -1.96 -8.22 -4.86
CA LEU A 100 -2.95 -7.40 -4.15
C LEU A 100 -3.53 -8.14 -2.93
N GLU A 101 -3.69 -9.46 -3.03
CA GLU A 101 -4.23 -10.31 -1.95
C GLU A 101 -3.19 -10.70 -0.89
N ASP A 102 -1.89 -10.47 -1.13
CA ASP A 102 -0.82 -10.92 -0.23
C ASP A 102 -0.98 -10.34 1.20
N PRO A 103 -1.29 -11.17 2.21
CA PRO A 103 -1.53 -10.71 3.58
C PRO A 103 -0.26 -10.24 4.28
N ARG A 104 0.91 -10.43 3.65
CA ARG A 104 2.21 -10.06 4.22
C ARG A 104 2.53 -8.58 4.06
N PHE A 105 1.74 -7.84 3.29
CA PHE A 105 1.85 -6.39 3.26
C PHE A 105 1.43 -5.75 4.58
N THR A 106 2.05 -4.62 4.91
CA THR A 106 1.65 -3.77 6.03
C THR A 106 2.02 -2.34 5.70
N VAL A 107 1.13 -1.39 6.02
CA VAL A 107 1.44 0.04 5.93
C VAL A 107 1.55 0.61 7.34
N GLY A 108 2.71 1.22 7.62
CA GLY A 108 2.96 1.99 8.84
C GLY A 108 2.67 3.48 8.63
N CYS A 109 2.16 4.14 9.66
CA CYS A 109 1.85 5.57 9.68
C CYS A 109 2.67 6.31 10.73
N LEU A 110 3.32 7.38 10.32
CA LEU A 110 4.14 8.26 11.15
C LEU A 110 3.60 9.69 11.09
N LEU A 111 3.73 10.45 12.19
CA LEU A 111 3.27 11.82 12.30
C LEU A 111 4.45 12.79 12.30
N PHE A 112 4.39 13.83 11.47
CA PHE A 112 5.41 14.86 11.37
C PHE A 112 4.79 16.25 11.56
N PRO A 113 5.35 17.10 12.45
CA PRO A 113 4.95 18.50 12.53
C PRO A 113 5.37 19.24 11.26
N VAL A 114 4.53 20.18 10.82
CA VAL A 114 4.87 21.11 9.74
C VAL A 114 5.30 22.41 10.39
N SER A 115 6.52 22.87 10.12
CA SER A 115 6.96 24.19 10.55
C SER A 115 6.18 25.26 9.81
N ASP A 116 5.53 26.16 10.55
CA ASP A 116 5.10 27.45 10.00
C ASP A 116 6.39 28.25 9.69
N ILE A 117 6.97 28.06 8.51
CA ILE A 117 7.94 29.03 7.99
C ILE A 117 7.08 30.10 7.31
N PRO A 118 6.86 31.28 7.93
CA PRO A 118 6.25 32.38 7.22
C PRO A 118 7.11 32.68 5.98
N PRO A 119 6.52 32.88 4.80
CA PRO A 119 7.28 33.29 3.63
C PRO A 119 7.99 34.61 3.97
N TYR A 120 9.31 34.60 3.78
CA TYR A 120 10.25 35.73 3.84
C TYR A 120 9.56 37.10 3.68
N GLN A 121 9.48 37.87 4.78
CA GLN A 121 9.17 39.30 4.71
C GLN A 121 10.51 40.06 4.55
N PRO A 122 10.67 40.90 3.51
CA PRO A 122 11.86 41.74 3.40
C PRO A 122 11.90 42.74 4.55
N ASN A 123 13.08 42.85 5.16
CA ASN A 123 13.46 43.75 6.26
C ASN A 123 12.73 45.10 6.27
N THR A 124 12.10 45.41 7.40
CA THR A 124 12.02 46.80 7.88
C THR A 124 12.89 46.90 9.13
N VAL A 125 13.74 47.93 9.13
CA VAL A 125 14.76 48.21 10.14
C VAL A 125 14.14 49.11 11.21
N ASP A 126 14.61 48.91 12.45
CA ASP A 126 14.37 49.69 13.68
C ASP A 126 12.98 49.52 14.31
N GLU A 127 12.79 49.31 15.62
CA GLU A 127 13.53 49.83 16.77
C GLU A 127 13.24 48.96 18.03
N ASP A 128 14.17 49.00 18.98
CA ASP A 128 14.20 48.34 20.29
C ASP A 128 12.97 48.70 21.17
N GLN A 129 12.23 47.68 21.63
CA GLN A 129 11.40 47.72 22.85
C GLN A 129 10.81 46.33 23.18
N SER A 130 11.33 45.71 24.24
CA SER A 130 10.62 44.65 24.99
C SER A 130 9.46 45.28 25.77
N PRO A 131 8.28 44.64 25.85
CA PRO A 131 8.04 43.76 27.00
C PRO A 131 7.14 42.52 26.74
N GLU A 132 7.51 41.45 27.45
CA GLU A 132 6.67 40.45 28.13
C GLU A 132 5.32 39.98 27.52
N GLY A 133 5.27 38.68 27.25
CA GLY A 133 4.25 37.83 27.89
C GLY A 133 2.96 37.53 27.14
N LYS A 134 3.06 36.80 26.02
CA LYS A 134 1.98 35.87 25.62
C LYS A 134 2.55 34.72 24.79
N ASN A 135 2.99 33.67 25.50
CA ASN A 135 3.35 32.40 24.89
C ASN A 135 2.07 31.76 24.33
N ASP A 136 1.80 31.96 23.04
CA ASP A 136 0.96 31.04 22.29
C ASP A 136 1.68 29.68 22.28
N GLY A 137 1.05 28.69 22.92
CA GLY A 137 1.64 27.43 23.34
C GLY A 137 2.21 26.57 22.22
N VAL A 138 3.41 26.90 21.77
CA VAL A 138 4.33 25.95 21.19
C VAL A 138 4.76 25.03 22.33
N ALA A 139 4.27 23.79 22.30
CA ALA A 139 4.62 22.78 23.28
C ALA A 139 6.16 22.62 23.31
N ARG A 140 6.79 23.21 24.32
CA ARG A 140 8.13 22.79 24.72
C ARG A 140 7.97 21.40 25.32
N ALA A 141 8.75 20.46 24.80
CA ALA A 141 8.91 19.14 25.38
C ALA A 141 9.51 19.33 26.78
N ASP A 142 8.66 19.35 27.79
CA ASP A 142 9.08 19.28 29.19
C ASP A 142 8.52 17.98 29.78
N ASP A 143 9.45 17.19 30.31
CA ASP A 143 9.33 15.80 30.68
C ASP A 143 8.43 15.57 31.90
N THR A 144 7.15 15.29 31.68
CA THR A 144 6.38 14.42 32.59
C THR A 144 5.27 13.72 31.82
N PHE A 145 5.45 12.41 31.55
CA PHE A 145 4.62 11.51 30.72
C PHE A 145 4.82 11.63 29.19
N SER A 146 5.93 11.05 28.69
CA SER A 146 6.23 10.89 27.25
C SER A 146 5.29 9.89 26.57
N THR A 147 4.00 10.24 26.48
CA THR A 147 3.06 9.51 25.62
C THR A 147 3.29 9.91 24.17
N PRO A 148 3.35 8.96 23.22
CA PRO A 148 3.54 9.29 21.81
C PRO A 148 2.42 10.20 21.33
N LEU A 149 2.80 11.22 20.57
CA LEU A 149 1.90 12.26 20.05
C LEU A 149 0.81 11.68 19.13
N LEU A 150 1.16 10.63 18.38
CA LEU A 150 0.25 9.80 17.60
C LEU A 150 -0.13 8.56 18.41
N SER A 151 -1.42 8.25 18.48
CA SER A 151 -1.97 7.12 19.24
C SER A 151 -3.01 6.34 18.44
N GLY A 152 -3.23 5.08 18.83
CA GLY A 152 -4.14 4.16 18.16
C GLY A 152 -3.41 3.17 17.25
N LYS A 153 -4.08 2.76 16.18
CA LYS A 153 -3.54 1.77 15.24
C LYS A 153 -2.70 2.43 14.17
N THR A 154 -1.38 2.44 14.36
CA THR A 154 -0.41 3.05 13.45
C THR A 154 0.12 2.11 12.37
N PHE A 155 -0.21 0.82 12.44
CA PHE A 155 0.08 -0.17 11.41
C PHE A 155 -1.21 -0.83 10.96
N MET A 156 -1.37 -1.00 9.65
CA MET A 156 -2.56 -1.61 9.05
C MET A 156 -2.18 -2.72 8.08
N SER A 157 -2.91 -3.83 8.19
CA SER A 157 -2.89 -4.94 7.23
C SER A 157 -3.70 -4.58 5.98
N PRO A 158 -3.46 -5.26 4.84
CA PRO A 158 -4.22 -5.08 3.62
C PRO A 158 -5.69 -5.46 3.81
N PHE A 159 -6.57 -4.67 3.20
CA PHE A 159 -7.98 -4.96 3.03
C PHE A 159 -8.26 -5.04 1.52
N PHE A 160 -8.23 -6.28 1.01
CA PHE A 160 -8.50 -6.57 -0.40
C PHE A 160 -10.00 -6.56 -0.69
N VAL A 161 -10.37 -6.06 -1.86
CA VAL A 161 -11.71 -6.15 -2.44
C VAL A 161 -11.62 -6.51 -3.91
N ASP A 162 -12.54 -7.35 -4.38
CA ASP A 162 -12.62 -7.73 -5.80
C ASP A 162 -13.06 -6.58 -6.71
N THR A 163 -13.69 -5.55 -6.15
CA THR A 163 -14.18 -4.39 -6.89
C THR A 163 -14.05 -3.14 -6.03
N ASP A 164 -13.38 -2.12 -6.56
CA ASP A 164 -13.26 -0.80 -5.94
C ASP A 164 -14.65 -0.21 -5.63
N PRO A 165 -14.98 0.13 -4.37
CA PRO A 165 -16.29 0.67 -4.02
C PRO A 165 -16.51 2.13 -4.45
N ASP A 166 -15.49 2.83 -4.93
CA ASP A 166 -15.61 4.19 -5.47
C ASP A 166 -14.75 4.36 -6.75
N PRO A 167 -15.14 3.71 -7.87
CA PRO A 167 -14.35 3.66 -9.10
C PRO A 167 -14.22 5.03 -9.77
N ASN A 168 -15.13 5.98 -9.47
CA ASN A 168 -15.07 7.34 -9.99
C ASN A 168 -13.91 8.14 -9.40
N SER A 169 -13.51 7.86 -8.15
CA SER A 169 -12.35 8.48 -7.50
C SER A 169 -11.07 7.66 -7.62
N ALA A 170 -11.14 6.46 -8.21
CA ALA A 170 -10.00 5.56 -8.30
C ALA A 170 -8.88 6.14 -9.21
N PRO A 171 -7.63 6.20 -8.72
CA PRO A 171 -6.48 6.62 -9.51
C PRO A 171 -6.19 5.57 -10.58
N THR A 172 -5.49 5.98 -11.63
CA THR A 172 -4.97 5.04 -12.62
C THR A 172 -3.65 4.47 -12.11
N HIS A 173 -3.44 3.17 -12.29
CA HIS A 173 -2.15 2.54 -12.03
C HIS A 173 -1.05 3.15 -12.92
N PRO A 174 0.16 3.39 -12.40
CA PRO A 174 1.25 3.96 -13.19
C PRO A 174 1.71 2.99 -14.28
N THR A 175 2.17 3.52 -15.41
CA THR A 175 2.71 2.71 -16.51
C THR A 175 4.19 3.04 -16.71
N THR A 176 5.04 2.07 -17.05
CA THR A 176 6.46 2.30 -17.39
C THR A 176 6.66 3.23 -18.59
N LEU A 177 5.61 3.39 -19.42
CA LEU A 177 5.57 4.30 -20.55
C LEU A 177 5.40 5.78 -20.15
N ASP A 178 5.03 6.09 -18.89
CA ASP A 178 4.86 7.47 -18.40
C ASP A 178 6.20 8.20 -18.14
N ASN A 179 7.27 7.79 -18.81
CA ASN A 179 8.62 8.35 -18.63
C ASN A 179 8.67 9.80 -19.17
N PRO A 180 8.93 10.83 -18.33
CA PRO A 180 8.89 12.24 -18.73
C PRO A 180 9.93 12.62 -19.80
N TYR A 181 10.92 11.76 -20.05
CA TYR A 181 11.95 11.97 -21.07
C TYR A 181 11.57 11.47 -22.48
N GLN A 182 10.42 10.83 -22.68
CA GLN A 182 9.95 10.34 -23.99
C GLN A 182 8.69 11.03 -24.51
N ILE A 183 8.20 12.08 -23.85
CA ILE A 183 7.09 12.91 -24.32
C ILE A 183 7.57 13.81 -25.46
N SER A 184 7.91 13.22 -26.62
CA SER A 184 8.16 13.99 -27.84
C SER A 184 7.75 13.29 -29.14
N SER A 185 7.19 12.07 -29.13
CA SER A 185 6.92 11.39 -30.42
C SER A 185 5.68 10.49 -30.56
N SER A 186 4.72 10.43 -29.63
CA SER A 186 3.47 9.67 -29.89
C SER A 186 2.24 10.26 -29.21
N GLY A 187 1.52 11.11 -29.94
CA GLY A 187 0.26 11.74 -29.53
C GLY A 187 -0.97 10.81 -29.52
N PHE A 188 -0.89 9.64 -28.89
CA PHE A 188 -2.06 8.79 -28.65
C PHE A 188 -2.47 8.84 -27.17
N SER A 189 -3.09 9.94 -26.76
CA SER A 189 -3.91 9.95 -25.54
C SER A 189 -5.19 9.13 -25.83
N GLN A 190 -5.31 7.94 -25.24
CA GLN A 190 -6.56 7.16 -25.32
C GLN A 190 -7.75 8.00 -24.83
N PRO A 191 -8.93 7.90 -25.46
CA PRO A 191 -10.10 8.68 -25.09
C PRO A 191 -10.56 8.37 -23.66
N ALA A 192 -10.84 9.42 -22.88
CA ALA A 192 -11.18 9.33 -21.45
C ALA A 192 -12.34 8.36 -21.13
N ASN A 193 -13.25 8.10 -22.07
CA ASN A 193 -14.36 7.16 -21.89
C ASN A 193 -13.93 5.69 -21.77
N LEU A 194 -12.88 5.24 -22.46
CA LEU A 194 -12.38 3.86 -22.30
C LEU A 194 -11.62 3.67 -20.97
N ARG A 195 -10.93 4.73 -20.50
CA ARG A 195 -10.21 4.73 -19.22
C ARG A 195 -11.13 4.62 -17.99
N ASN A 196 -12.40 4.99 -18.13
CA ASN A 196 -13.38 4.88 -17.04
C ASN A 196 -14.06 3.51 -17.02
N ALA A 197 -14.32 2.90 -18.18
CA ALA A 197 -14.89 1.55 -18.26
C ALA A 197 -13.96 0.50 -17.64
N SER A 198 -12.64 0.66 -17.83
CA SER A 198 -11.66 -0.24 -17.24
C SER A 198 -11.62 -0.20 -15.71
N LYS A 199 -12.15 0.84 -15.05
CA LYS A 199 -12.09 1.04 -13.58
C LYS A 199 -13.27 0.43 -12.82
N LEU A 200 -14.40 0.18 -13.47
CA LEU A 200 -15.66 -0.15 -12.80
C LEU A 200 -15.59 -1.48 -12.01
N ASN A 201 -14.70 -2.40 -12.39
CA ASN A 201 -14.56 -3.73 -11.80
C ASN A 201 -13.10 -4.06 -11.45
N GLN A 202 -12.27 -3.07 -11.12
CA GLN A 202 -10.88 -3.36 -10.76
C GLN A 202 -10.79 -3.85 -9.30
N PRO A 203 -10.04 -4.93 -9.03
CA PRO A 203 -9.71 -5.29 -7.67
C PRO A 203 -8.78 -4.22 -7.07
N ALA A 204 -8.84 -4.05 -5.76
CA ALA A 204 -8.07 -3.06 -5.06
C ALA A 204 -7.72 -3.52 -3.64
N THR A 205 -6.57 -3.07 -3.16
CA THR A 205 -6.15 -3.30 -1.78
C THR A 205 -5.94 -1.99 -1.05
N PHE A 206 -6.62 -1.86 0.09
CA PHE A 206 -6.65 -0.67 0.91
C PHE A 206 -5.99 -0.90 2.27
N PHE A 207 -5.43 0.17 2.83
CA PHE A 207 -4.93 0.25 4.20
C PHE A 207 -5.68 1.40 4.88
N ILE A 208 -6.51 1.05 5.86
CA ILE A 208 -7.55 1.95 6.38
C ILE A 208 -7.23 2.36 7.82
N PHE A 209 -6.86 3.63 8.00
CA PHE A 209 -6.45 4.18 9.28
C PHE A 209 -7.64 4.79 10.05
N ALA A 210 -8.60 3.94 10.44
CA ALA A 210 -9.84 4.36 11.10
C ALA A 210 -9.67 4.82 12.56
N ASP A 211 -8.50 4.57 13.14
CA ASP A 211 -8.23 4.76 14.57
C ASP A 211 -6.88 5.44 14.81
N LEU A 212 -6.60 6.54 14.12
CA LEU A 212 -5.46 7.42 14.41
C LEU A 212 -5.92 8.63 15.21
N SER A 213 -5.25 8.97 16.32
CA SER A 213 -5.54 10.18 17.09
C SER A 213 -4.29 10.92 17.49
N ILE A 214 -4.38 12.24 17.59
CA ILE A 214 -3.23 13.12 17.85
C ILE A 214 -3.46 13.91 19.13
N ARG A 215 -2.45 13.94 20.01
CA ARG A 215 -2.61 14.49 21.36
C ARG A 215 -2.53 16.01 21.44
N SER A 216 -1.72 16.64 20.60
CA SER A 216 -1.49 18.08 20.64
C SER A 216 -2.02 18.77 19.41
N ALA A 217 -2.55 19.98 19.61
CA ALA A 217 -2.94 20.87 18.52
C ALA A 217 -1.70 21.28 17.71
N GLY A 218 -1.89 21.62 16.44
CA GLY A 218 -0.81 22.01 15.54
C GLY A 218 -1.10 21.66 14.08
N LEU A 219 -0.12 21.91 13.22
CA LEU A 219 -0.15 21.54 11.82
C LEU A 219 0.77 20.34 11.59
N TYR A 220 0.24 19.30 10.94
CA TYR A 220 0.96 18.04 10.77
C TYR A 220 0.78 17.46 9.37
N ARG A 221 1.67 16.53 8.99
CA ARG A 221 1.50 15.59 7.88
C ARG A 221 1.65 14.16 8.39
N LEU A 222 1.00 13.23 7.72
CA LEU A 222 1.22 11.80 7.91
C LEU A 222 2.14 11.27 6.81
N GLN A 223 3.08 10.41 7.18
CA GLN A 223 3.85 9.59 6.24
C GLN A 223 3.35 8.15 6.32
N PHE A 224 3.06 7.57 5.17
CA PHE A 224 2.68 6.16 5.04
C PHE A 224 3.82 5.39 4.38
N ARG A 225 4.20 4.26 4.97
CA ARG A 225 5.30 3.40 4.48
C ARG A 225 4.80 1.99 4.26
N LEU A 226 4.93 1.49 3.03
CA LEU A 226 4.61 0.11 2.68
C LEU A 226 5.79 -0.79 3.00
N MET A 227 5.50 -1.92 3.63
CA MET A 227 6.45 -2.96 3.96
C MET A 227 5.83 -4.32 3.63
N ASN A 228 6.66 -5.33 3.34
CA ASN A 228 6.22 -6.72 3.22
C ASN A 228 7.13 -7.58 4.12
N TRP A 229 6.55 -8.27 5.10
CA TRP A 229 7.32 -9.02 6.09
C TRP A 229 7.76 -10.41 5.61
N GLY A 230 7.24 -10.92 4.49
CA GLY A 230 7.65 -12.22 3.94
C GLY A 230 9.14 -12.28 3.59
N ALA A 231 9.73 -11.17 3.16
CA ALA A 231 11.17 -11.10 2.88
C ALA A 231 12.04 -11.31 4.12
N VAL A 232 11.53 -10.98 5.32
CA VAL A 232 12.27 -11.14 6.57
C VAL A 232 12.37 -12.62 6.96
N GLU A 233 11.28 -13.38 6.80
CA GLU A 233 11.25 -14.82 7.10
C GLU A 233 12.22 -15.61 6.21
N ASP A 234 12.29 -15.26 4.93
CA ASP A 234 13.10 -15.99 3.95
C ASP A 234 14.60 -15.60 3.98
N THR A 235 14.95 -14.36 4.36
CA THR A 235 16.32 -13.83 4.18
C THR A 235 16.99 -13.31 5.46
N GLY A 236 16.24 -13.12 6.55
CA GLY A 236 16.73 -12.53 7.80
C GLY A 236 17.15 -11.06 7.69
N GLN A 237 16.85 -10.39 6.57
CA GLN A 237 17.19 -8.98 6.35
C GLN A 237 16.17 -8.04 7.01
N SER A 238 16.61 -6.82 7.32
CA SER A 238 15.72 -5.72 7.71
C SER A 238 14.64 -5.52 6.65
N MET A 239 13.37 -5.43 7.08
CA MET A 239 12.23 -5.23 6.20
C MET A 239 12.39 -3.92 5.40
N PRO A 240 12.52 -3.96 4.06
CA PRO A 240 12.71 -2.76 3.26
C PRO A 240 11.41 -1.96 3.16
N ILE A 241 11.55 -0.64 2.99
CA ILE A 241 10.43 0.22 2.62
C ILE A 241 10.21 0.09 1.11
N LEU A 242 9.05 -0.45 0.73
CA LEU A 242 8.71 -0.75 -0.66
C LEU A 242 8.14 0.45 -1.41
N ALA A 243 7.42 1.32 -0.69
CA ALA A 243 6.83 2.53 -1.22
C ALA A 243 6.51 3.50 -0.07
N GLU A 244 6.50 4.79 -0.34
CA GLU A 244 6.12 5.81 0.62
C GLU A 244 5.19 6.85 -0.01
N THR A 245 4.30 7.42 0.79
CA THR A 245 3.50 8.59 0.39
C THR A 245 3.23 9.49 1.58
N TRP A 246 2.98 10.77 1.30
CA TRP A 246 2.77 11.80 2.31
C TRP A 246 1.38 12.39 2.16
N SER A 247 0.69 12.60 3.29
CA SER A 247 -0.56 13.35 3.28
C SER A 247 -0.32 14.83 3.00
N ASP A 248 -1.40 15.49 2.61
CA ASP A 248 -1.45 16.95 2.70
C ASP A 248 -1.30 17.40 4.17
N PRO A 249 -0.82 18.64 4.43
CA PRO A 249 -0.89 19.22 5.76
C PRO A 249 -2.34 19.27 6.24
N PHE A 250 -2.57 18.90 7.49
CA PHE A 250 -3.89 19.00 8.12
C PHE A 250 -3.77 19.53 9.54
N ARG A 251 -4.82 20.22 9.98
CA ARG A 251 -4.84 20.91 11.26
C ARG A 251 -5.43 20.04 12.35
N VAL A 252 -4.70 19.94 13.46
CA VAL A 252 -5.20 19.38 14.71
C VAL A 252 -5.65 20.55 15.58
N TYR A 253 -6.95 20.60 15.84
CA TYR A 253 -7.60 21.69 16.56
C TYR A 253 -7.59 21.42 18.07
N PRO A 254 -7.46 22.48 18.90
CA PRO A 254 -7.90 22.41 20.29
C PRO A 254 -9.36 21.96 20.38
N ALA A 255 -9.74 21.36 21.51
CA ALA A 255 -11.08 20.79 21.71
C ALA A 255 -12.22 21.77 21.43
N LYS A 256 -12.04 23.05 21.81
CA LYS A 256 -13.03 24.12 21.65
C LYS A 256 -13.22 24.59 20.20
N ASP A 257 -12.20 24.45 19.36
CA ASP A 257 -12.17 25.03 18.01
C ASP A 257 -12.40 23.95 16.93
N PHE A 258 -12.60 22.69 17.35
CA PHE A 258 -12.79 21.59 16.42
C PHE A 258 -14.14 21.73 15.70
N PRO A 259 -14.17 21.79 14.35
CA PRO A 259 -15.38 22.05 13.57
C PRO A 259 -16.41 20.92 13.60
N GLY A 260 -16.11 19.82 14.32
CA GLY A 260 -16.89 18.60 14.29
C GLY A 260 -16.35 17.62 13.28
N MET A 261 -16.92 16.41 13.31
CA MET A 261 -16.54 15.36 12.37
C MET A 261 -17.39 15.48 11.11
N ARG A 262 -16.80 15.13 9.96
CA ARG A 262 -17.43 15.21 8.65
C ARG A 262 -18.33 14.01 8.38
N ASP A 263 -19.18 14.17 7.38
CA ASP A 263 -19.93 13.08 6.79
C ASP A 263 -18.98 12.11 6.08
N SER A 264 -19.37 10.84 6.01
CA SER A 264 -18.58 9.81 5.36
C SER A 264 -18.58 9.98 3.84
N SER A 265 -17.42 9.73 3.24
CA SER A 265 -17.29 9.65 1.78
C SER A 265 -17.93 8.38 1.25
N ILE A 266 -18.21 8.36 -0.06
CA ILE A 266 -18.69 7.17 -0.78
C ILE A 266 -17.74 5.99 -0.56
N LEU A 267 -16.43 6.23 -0.71
CA LEU A 267 -15.39 5.23 -0.46
C LEU A 267 -15.47 4.64 0.96
N ALA A 268 -15.58 5.48 1.99
CA ALA A 268 -15.64 5.03 3.37
C ALA A 268 -16.94 4.25 3.68
N GLU A 269 -18.06 4.63 3.07
CA GLU A 269 -19.32 3.91 3.17
C GLU A 269 -19.27 2.56 2.46
N GLY A 270 -18.74 2.51 1.23
CA GLY A 270 -18.62 1.26 0.48
C GLY A 270 -17.65 0.27 1.13
N LEU A 271 -16.50 0.72 1.65
CA LEU A 271 -15.58 -0.14 2.41
C LEU A 271 -16.21 -0.71 3.69
N LYS A 272 -17.06 0.08 4.36
CA LYS A 272 -17.82 -0.38 5.52
C LYS A 272 -18.81 -1.49 5.13
N GLU A 273 -19.53 -1.29 4.02
CA GLU A 273 -20.50 -2.26 3.48
C GLU A 273 -19.82 -3.56 3.03
N LEU A 274 -18.60 -3.47 2.50
CA LEU A 274 -17.75 -4.62 2.14
C LEU A 274 -17.11 -5.31 3.36
N GLY A 275 -17.39 -4.87 4.59
CA GLY A 275 -17.03 -5.59 5.80
C GLY A 275 -15.91 -4.98 6.64
N PHE A 276 -15.38 -3.80 6.28
CA PHE A 276 -14.42 -3.10 7.15
C PHE A 276 -15.15 -2.43 8.34
N VAL A 277 -15.41 -3.22 9.38
CA VAL A 277 -16.29 -2.84 10.49
C VAL A 277 -15.77 -1.70 11.37
N GLU A 278 -14.47 -1.41 11.36
CA GLU A 278 -13.87 -0.39 12.23
C GLU A 278 -14.15 1.05 11.76
N LEU A 279 -14.49 1.25 10.49
CA LEU A 279 -14.88 2.56 9.97
C LEU A 279 -16.20 3.01 10.63
N LYS A 280 -16.24 4.26 11.11
CA LYS A 280 -17.45 4.86 11.67
C LYS A 280 -18.11 5.73 10.60
N THR A 281 -19.24 5.28 10.06
CA THR A 281 -19.97 6.04 9.03
C THR A 281 -20.91 7.08 9.65
N ARG A 282 -21.00 8.26 9.04
CA ARG A 282 -21.85 9.40 9.46
C ARG A 282 -22.49 10.06 8.23
N GLY A 283 -23.71 10.60 8.38
CA GLY A 283 -24.43 11.27 7.28
C GLY A 283 -25.94 11.38 7.54
N LYS A 284 -26.65 12.14 6.69
CA LYS A 284 -28.11 12.34 6.81
C LYS A 284 -28.85 11.00 6.77
N GLY A 285 -29.71 10.76 7.76
CA GLY A 285 -30.50 9.53 7.90
C GLY A 285 -29.90 8.44 8.80
N LYS A 286 -28.61 8.54 9.19
CA LYS A 286 -27.94 7.54 10.06
C LYS A 286 -27.97 7.89 11.56
N GLY A 287 -28.71 8.94 11.95
CA GLY A 287 -28.96 9.28 13.35
C GLY A 287 -30.01 8.36 13.96
N LYS A 288 -29.59 7.43 14.83
CA LYS A 288 -30.51 6.67 15.71
C LYS A 288 -31.32 7.67 16.54
N GLY A 289 -32.55 7.95 16.08
CA GLY A 289 -33.61 8.45 16.93
C GLY A 289 -33.76 7.47 18.08
N ARG A 290 -33.32 7.88 19.27
CA ARG A 290 -33.59 7.18 20.51
C ARG A 290 -35.08 7.36 20.78
N LYS A 291 -35.92 6.49 20.20
CA LYS A 291 -37.33 6.38 20.60
C LYS A 291 -37.31 6.02 22.08
N ARG A 292 -37.66 7.00 22.90
CA ARG A 292 -37.96 6.82 24.31
C ARG A 292 -39.27 6.07 24.33
N TRP A 293 -39.24 4.84 24.83
CA TRP A 293 -40.44 4.14 25.29
C TRP A 293 -40.54 4.37 26.79
#